data_AF-A0A2D8P8Y9-F1
#
_entry.id   AF-A0A2D8P8Y9-F1
#
_cell.length_a   1.000
_cell.length_b   1.000
_cell.length_c   1.000
_cell.angle_alpha   90.00
_cell.angle_beta   90.00
_cell.angle_gamma   90.00
#
_symmetry.space_group_name_H-M   'P 1'
#
loop_
_entity.id
_entity.type
_entity.pdbx_description
1 polymer ?
#
loop_
_entity_poly.entity_id
_entity_poly.type
_entity_poly.pdbx_seq_one_letter_code
_entity_poly.pdbx_strand_id
1 'polypeptide(L)'
;MDHLPENLREELAAAQKKKARKAAHMRVAVGEEMYPVLEFRDGGFALDIQDAPKLRGLVDLYAGPNHLYQCLIVASEADGALMRYDFKRSTAATDKAPLDFARDPDAPIALLPR
;
A
#
# COMPACT_ATOMS: atom_id res chain seq x y z
N MET A 1 -0.23 -7.01 40.35
CA MET A 1 -0.46 -6.14 39.18
C MET A 1 0.90 -5.70 38.69
N ASP A 2 1.51 -6.45 37.78
CA ASP A 2 2.77 -6.04 37.16
C ASP A 2 2.47 -4.92 36.16
N HIS A 3 2.70 -3.68 36.56
CA HIS A 3 2.62 -2.53 35.67
C HIS A 3 4.00 -2.27 35.08
N LEU A 4 4.11 -2.43 33.75
CA LEU A 4 5.29 -2.00 33.03
C LEU A 4 5.41 -0.46 33.15
N PRO A 5 6.56 0.07 33.59
CA PRO A 5 6.84 1.50 33.61
C PRO A 5 6.55 2.16 32.26
N GLU A 6 6.04 3.39 32.30
CA GLU A 6 5.60 4.12 31.10
C GLU A 6 6.74 4.33 30.09
N ASN A 7 7.94 4.64 30.57
CA ASN A 7 9.14 4.76 29.73
C ASN A 7 9.47 3.45 28.98
N LEU A 8 9.37 2.29 29.63
CA LEU A 8 9.63 1.00 28.99
C LEU A 8 8.54 0.62 27.97
N ARG A 9 7.29 1.06 28.19
CA ARG A 9 6.20 0.88 27.22
C ARG A 9 6.45 1.68 25.94
N GLU A 10 6.85 2.94 26.09
CA GLU A 10 7.14 3.83 24.96
C GLU A 10 8.34 3.33 24.14
N GLU A 11 9.42 2.93 24.81
CA GLU A 11 10.62 2.38 24.15
C GLU A 11 10.31 1.11 23.35
N LEU A 12 9.50 0.21 23.92
CA LEU A 12 9.09 -1.01 23.26
C LEU A 12 8.22 -0.72 22.02
N ALA A 13 7.26 0.21 22.14
CA ALA A 13 6.41 0.62 21.04
C ALA A 13 7.22 1.25 19.90
N ALA A 14 8.19 2.13 20.24
CA ALA A 14 9.09 2.73 19.26
C ALA A 14 9.96 1.69 18.55
N ALA A 15 10.49 0.69 19.27
CA ALA A 15 11.27 -0.39 18.70
C ALA A 15 10.44 -1.26 17.73
N GLN A 16 9.21 -1.60 18.11
CA GLN A 16 8.27 -2.35 17.26
C GLN A 16 7.94 -1.57 15.97
N LYS A 17 7.61 -0.28 16.09
CA LYS A 17 7.35 0.62 14.95
C LYS A 17 8.56 0.68 13.99
N LYS A 18 9.77 0.85 14.52
CA LYS A 18 11.00 0.88 13.72
C LYS A 18 11.24 -0.45 13.00
N LYS A 19 10.99 -1.58 13.67
CA LYS A 19 11.08 -2.91 13.07
C LYS A 19 10.07 -3.09 11.94
N ALA A 20 8.81 -2.71 12.14
CA ALA A 20 7.76 -2.80 11.13
C ALA A 20 8.09 -1.94 9.90
N ARG A 21 8.52 -0.68 10.11
CA ARG A 21 8.97 0.21 9.01
C ARG A 21 10.15 -0.36 8.22
N LYS A 22 11.09 -1.03 8.88
CA LYS A 22 12.23 -1.67 8.21
C LYS A 22 11.82 -2.91 7.40
N ALA A 23 10.79 -3.62 7.85
CA ALA A 23 10.25 -4.79 7.16
C ALA A 23 9.24 -4.42 6.03
N ALA A 24 8.71 -3.20 6.05
CA ALA A 24 7.78 -2.71 5.04
C ALA A 24 8.47 -2.64 3.67
N HIS A 25 8.00 -3.50 2.76
CA HIS A 25 8.46 -3.56 1.37
C HIS A 25 7.54 -2.81 0.41
N MET A 26 6.34 -2.44 0.87
CA MET A 26 5.38 -1.68 0.10
C MET A 26 5.26 -0.24 0.57
N ARG A 27 4.89 0.63 -0.36
CA ARG A 27 4.65 2.05 -0.12
C ARG A 27 3.38 2.50 -0.81
N VAL A 28 2.68 3.45 -0.19
CA VAL A 28 1.59 4.17 -0.83
C VAL A 28 2.05 5.58 -1.16
N ALA A 29 1.81 6.01 -2.40
CA ALA A 29 2.06 7.36 -2.87
C ALA A 29 0.75 8.16 -2.87
N VAL A 30 0.80 9.37 -2.32
CA VAL A 30 -0.30 10.34 -2.33
C VAL A 30 0.25 11.66 -2.83
N GLY A 31 0.01 11.96 -4.11
CA GLY A 31 0.71 13.06 -4.79
C GLY A 31 2.21 12.80 -4.80
N GLU A 32 2.99 13.68 -4.17
CA GLU A 32 4.46 13.57 -4.08
C GLU A 32 4.94 12.84 -2.83
N GLU A 33 4.04 12.56 -1.88
CA GLU A 33 4.39 11.96 -0.59
C GLU A 33 4.31 10.43 -0.64
N MET A 34 5.25 9.75 0.01
CA MET A 34 5.27 8.29 0.10
C MET A 34 5.28 7.81 1.55
N TYR A 35 4.36 6.89 1.85
CA TYR A 35 4.19 6.32 3.18
C TYR A 35 4.47 4.82 3.19
N PRO A 36 5.23 4.29 4.18
CA PRO A 36 5.47 2.86 4.29
C PRO A 36 4.19 2.13 4.74
N VAL A 37 3.82 1.09 4.00
CA VAL A 37 2.69 0.24 4.37
C VAL A 37 3.15 -0.77 5.41
N LEU A 38 2.62 -0.64 6.63
CA LEU A 38 3.00 -1.49 7.76
C LEU A 38 2.23 -2.81 7.78
N GLU A 39 0.98 -2.78 7.30
CA GLU A 39 0.16 -3.96 7.10
C GLU A 39 -0.63 -3.85 5.79
N PHE A 40 -0.78 -4.97 5.08
CA PHE A 40 -1.60 -5.05 3.87
C PHE A 40 -2.59 -6.20 3.99
N ARG A 41 -3.81 -5.96 3.52
CA ARG A 41 -4.93 -6.90 3.54
C ARG A 41 -5.68 -6.77 2.20
N ASP A 42 -6.47 -7.77 1.86
CA ASP A 42 -7.23 -7.77 0.60
C ASP A 42 -8.14 -6.53 0.45
N GLY A 43 -8.76 -6.09 1.55
CA GLY A 43 -9.63 -4.92 1.57
C GLY A 43 -8.96 -3.58 1.86
N GLY A 44 -7.65 -3.51 2.09
CA GLY A 44 -7.02 -2.26 2.51
C GLY A 44 -5.59 -2.37 3.02
N PHE A 45 -5.12 -1.33 3.69
CA PHE A 45 -3.80 -1.30 4.30
C PHE A 45 -3.78 -0.48 5.59
N ALA A 46 -2.68 -0.57 6.33
CA ALA A 46 -2.45 0.26 7.50
C ALA A 46 -1.12 1.00 7.40
N LEU A 47 -1.13 2.26 7.80
CA LEU A 47 0.04 3.12 7.95
C LEU A 47 0.28 3.44 9.41
N ASP A 48 1.38 4.09 9.69
CA ASP A 48 1.59 4.73 10.97
C ASP A 48 0.60 5.89 11.17
N ILE A 49 -0.11 5.89 12.30
CA ILE A 49 -1.10 6.93 12.60
C ILE A 49 -0.49 8.33 12.70
N GLN A 50 0.81 8.42 13.00
CA GLN A 50 1.49 9.72 13.11
C GLN A 50 1.86 10.31 11.74
N ASP A 51 2.13 9.46 10.75
CA ASP A 51 2.53 9.94 9.43
C ASP A 51 1.32 10.39 8.62
N ALA A 52 0.24 9.61 8.71
CA ALA A 52 -0.91 9.78 7.83
C ALA A 52 -2.19 9.30 8.55
N PRO A 53 -2.86 10.16 9.36
CA PRO A 53 -4.09 9.78 10.05
C PRO A 53 -5.38 10.04 9.25
N LYS A 54 -5.34 10.80 8.15
CA LYS A 54 -6.55 11.28 7.45
C LYS A 54 -6.47 11.24 5.92
N LEU A 55 -5.68 10.33 5.36
CA LEU A 55 -5.61 10.19 3.91
C LEU A 55 -6.96 9.76 3.33
N ARG A 56 -7.28 10.29 2.15
CA ARG A 56 -8.47 9.91 1.39
C ARG A 56 -8.25 10.19 -0.08
N GLY A 57 -8.98 9.47 -0.93
CA GLY A 57 -8.94 9.72 -2.36
C GLY A 57 -8.03 8.74 -3.11
N LEU A 58 -7.57 9.15 -4.28
CA LEU A 58 -6.80 8.30 -5.18
C LEU A 58 -5.35 8.22 -4.70
N VAL A 59 -4.82 7.01 -4.64
CA VAL A 59 -3.46 6.70 -4.19
C VAL A 59 -2.89 5.59 -5.05
N ASP A 60 -1.57 5.54 -5.15
CA ASP A 60 -0.86 4.53 -5.92
C ASP A 60 -0.03 3.64 -4.96
N LEU A 61 -0.12 2.33 -5.11
CA LEU A 61 0.54 1.34 -4.24
C LEU A 61 1.72 0.72 -4.97
N TYR A 62 2.89 0.74 -4.34
CA TYR A 62 4.15 0.26 -4.91
C TYR A 62 4.77 -0.85 -4.07
N ALA A 63 5.45 -1.79 -4.72
CA ALA A 63 6.44 -2.67 -4.10
C ALA A 63 7.80 -2.46 -4.77
N GLY A 64 8.70 -1.75 -4.08
CA GLY A 64 9.92 -1.25 -4.70
C GLY A 64 9.59 -0.32 -5.88
N PRO A 65 10.16 -0.56 -7.08
CA PRO A 65 9.87 0.26 -8.27
C PRO A 65 8.55 -0.12 -8.96
N ASN A 66 7.92 -1.24 -8.58
CA ASN A 66 6.76 -1.76 -9.30
C ASN A 66 5.48 -1.07 -8.81
N HIS A 67 4.75 -0.40 -9.71
CA HIS A 67 3.40 0.07 -9.43
C HIS A 67 2.46 -1.13 -9.44
N LEU A 68 1.85 -1.44 -8.29
CA LEU A 68 0.98 -2.59 -8.13
C LEU A 68 -0.49 -2.24 -8.38
N TYR A 69 -0.97 -1.16 -7.76
CA TYR A 69 -2.38 -0.80 -7.80
C TYR A 69 -2.58 0.71 -7.75
N GLN A 70 -3.55 1.19 -8.51
CA GLN A 70 -4.16 2.48 -8.25
C GLN A 70 -5.46 2.26 -7.47
N CYS A 71 -5.54 2.85 -6.28
CA CYS A 71 -6.62 2.62 -5.32
C CYS A 71 -7.35 3.91 -4.98
N LEU A 72 -8.69 3.83 -4.83
CA LEU A 72 -9.46 4.87 -4.16
C LEU A 72 -9.65 4.44 -2.70
N ILE A 73 -9.14 5.23 -1.75
CA ILE A 73 -9.14 4.88 -0.32
C ILE A 73 -9.99 5.81 0.54
N VAL A 74 -10.32 5.30 1.73
CA VAL A 74 -10.99 6.00 2.82
C VAL A 74 -10.36 5.54 4.14
N ALA A 75 -10.08 6.50 5.02
CA ALA A 75 -9.74 6.24 6.42
C ALA A 75 -10.89 5.47 7.11
N SER A 76 -10.61 4.31 7.67
CA SER A 76 -11.61 3.47 8.35
C SER A 76 -11.49 3.53 9.88
N GLU A 77 -10.31 3.26 10.41
CA GLU A 77 -10.11 3.04 11.85
C GLU A 77 -8.71 3.43 12.32
N ALA A 78 -8.63 3.99 13.53
CA ALA A 78 -7.39 4.11 14.28
C ALA A 78 -7.27 2.92 15.25
N ASP A 79 -6.20 2.12 15.11
CA ASP A 79 -5.92 0.93 15.91
C ASP A 79 -4.54 1.07 16.56
N GLY A 80 -4.51 1.58 17.79
CA GLY A 80 -3.27 1.87 18.50
C GLY A 80 -2.37 2.84 17.74
N ALA A 81 -1.22 2.35 17.26
CA ALA A 81 -0.25 3.14 16.49
C ALA A 81 -0.50 3.10 14.97
N LEU A 82 -1.54 2.40 14.52
CA LEU A 82 -1.86 2.21 13.12
C LEU A 82 -3.10 3.01 12.71
N MET A 83 -3.06 3.55 11.50
CA MET A 83 -4.23 4.08 10.81
C MET A 83 -4.60 3.15 9.66
N ARG A 84 -5.81 2.60 9.70
CA ARG A 84 -6.34 1.67 8.69
C ARG A 84 -7.10 2.43 7.60
N TYR A 85 -6.92 1.95 6.38
CA TYR A 85 -7.51 2.46 5.17
C TYR A 85 -8.16 1.34 4.39
N ASP A 86 -9.40 1.55 3.97
CA ASP A 86 -10.15 0.58 3.17
C ASP A 86 -10.17 1.00 1.70
N PHE A 87 -10.10 0.01 0.82
CA PHE A 87 -10.26 0.21 -0.63
C PHE A 87 -11.72 0.36 -0.99
N LYS A 88 -12.09 1.52 -1.55
CA LYS A 88 -13.35 1.67 -2.31
C LYS A 88 -13.23 1.10 -3.72
N ARG A 89 -12.03 1.16 -4.28
CA ARG A 89 -11.67 0.57 -5.58
C ARG A 89 -10.19 0.22 -5.55
N SER A 90 -9.82 -0.94 -6.08
CA SER A 90 -8.43 -1.33 -6.31
C SER A 90 -8.31 -1.81 -7.76
N THR A 91 -7.55 -1.07 -8.57
CA THR A 91 -7.30 -1.40 -9.97
C THR A 91 -5.84 -1.79 -10.10
N ALA A 92 -5.56 -3.03 -10.52
CA ALA A 92 -4.19 -3.46 -10.80
C ALA A 92 -3.57 -2.54 -11.85
N ALA A 93 -2.40 -1.99 -11.54
CA ALA A 93 -1.64 -1.22 -12.50
C ALA A 93 -1.16 -2.17 -13.59
N THR A 94 -1.27 -1.74 -14.85
CA THR A 94 -0.78 -2.49 -15.99
C THR A 94 0.07 -1.58 -16.85
N ASP A 95 1.23 -2.08 -17.27
CA ASP A 95 2.17 -1.33 -18.11
C ASP A 95 1.76 -1.33 -19.59
N LYS A 96 0.65 -2.00 -19.93
CA LYS A 96 0.13 -2.12 -21.29
C LYS A 96 -1.22 -1.44 -21.38
N ALA A 97 -1.41 -0.65 -22.44
CA ALA A 97 -2.73 -0.12 -22.75
C ALA A 97 -3.76 -1.27 -22.79
N PRO A 98 -4.97 -1.08 -22.24
CA PRO A 98 -6.07 -2.00 -22.46
C PRO A 98 -6.21 -2.26 -23.97
N LEU A 99 -6.39 -3.54 -24.34
CA LEU A 99 -6.61 -3.88 -25.73
C LEU A 99 -8.07 -3.57 -26.06
N ASP A 100 -8.30 -2.65 -27.00
CA ASP A 100 -9.66 -2.25 -27.41
C ASP A 100 -10.37 -3.29 -28.31
N PHE A 101 -9.72 -4.43 -28.57
CA PHE A 101 -10.22 -5.50 -29.43
C PHE A 101 -9.91 -6.88 -28.85
N ALA A 102 -10.78 -7.85 -29.14
CA ALA A 102 -10.53 -9.25 -28.83
C ALA A 102 -9.37 -9.76 -29.70
N ARG A 103 -8.37 -10.40 -29.07
CA ARG A 103 -7.28 -11.06 -29.81
C ARG A 103 -7.72 -12.46 -30.19
N ASP A 104 -7.66 -12.78 -31.48
CA ASP A 104 -7.90 -14.13 -31.98
C ASP A 104 -6.87 -15.11 -31.36
N PRO A 105 -7.27 -16.30 -30.89
CA PRO A 105 -6.36 -17.31 -30.36
C PRO A 105 -5.17 -17.64 -31.29
N ASP A 106 -5.39 -17.58 -32.61
CA ASP A 106 -4.39 -17.91 -33.63
C ASP A 106 -3.70 -16.67 -34.22
N ALA A 107 -3.78 -15.52 -33.54
CA ALA A 107 -3.16 -14.29 -34.01
C ALA A 107 -1.62 -14.43 -34.13
N PRO A 108 -1.02 -13.89 -35.20
CA PRO A 108 0.42 -13.97 -35.42
C PRO A 108 1.21 -13.34 -34.27
N ILE A 109 2.18 -14.10 -33.75
CA ILE A 109 2.97 -13.74 -32.55
C ILE A 109 4.16 -12.82 -32.85
N ALA A 110 4.57 -12.71 -34.11
CA ALA A 110 5.68 -11.89 -34.55
C ALA A 110 5.60 -11.57 -36.05
N LEU A 111 6.29 -10.52 -36.46
CA LEU A 111 6.58 -10.23 -37.87
C LEU A 111 7.82 -11.03 -38.31
N LEU A 112 7.73 -11.75 -39.42
CA LEU A 112 8.91 -12.41 -39.99
C LEU A 112 9.77 -11.40 -40.77
N PRO A 113 11.10 -11.40 -40.57
CA PRO A 113 12.01 -10.59 -41.37
C PRO A 113 12.06 -11.10 -42.82
N ARG A 114 12.34 -10.18 -43.76
CA ARG A 114 12.46 -10.48 -45.20
C ARG A 114 13.76 -11.17 -45.55
#